data_AF-A0A962C8Z4-F1
#
_entry.id   AF-A0A962C8Z4-F1
#
_cell.length_a   1.000
_cell.length_b   1.000
_cell.length_c   1.000
_cell.angle_alpha   90.00
_cell.angle_beta   90.00
_cell.angle_gamma   90.00
#
_symmetry.space_group_name_H-M   'P 1'
#
loop_
_entity.id
_entity.type
_entity.pdbx_description
1 polymer ?
#
loop_
_entity_poly.entity_id
_entity_poly.type
_entity_poly.pdbx_seq_one_letter_code
_entity_poly.pdbx_strand_id
1 'polypeptide(L)'
;LNDSLRISAIEQVEFLRRLADGKLPFSEGAQETVRRITIVEAAPGWILHAKTGWATHGAADGKADLGWVVGWLERDGRRWFYALNIDMPDPADAAKRLPLARRLLADIGAFGQRP
;
A
#
# COMPACT_ATOMS: atom_id res chain seq x y z
N LEU A 1 -20.25 5.88 0.40
CA LEU A 1 -20.02 4.50 0.90
C LEU A 1 -20.70 4.37 2.26
N ASN A 2 -21.33 3.25 2.57
CA ASN A 2 -22.13 3.03 3.80
C ASN A 2 -21.37 2.30 4.92
N ASP A 3 -20.03 2.38 4.93
CA ASP A 3 -19.12 1.74 5.92
C ASP A 3 -19.27 0.22 6.14
N SER A 4 -20.02 -0.46 5.28
CA SER A 4 -20.27 -1.90 5.37
C SER A 4 -19.09 -2.76 4.91
N LEU A 5 -18.27 -2.23 4.00
CA LEU A 5 -17.07 -2.90 3.51
C LEU A 5 -15.89 -2.57 4.42
N ARG A 6 -15.43 -3.57 5.17
CA ARG A 6 -14.26 -3.48 6.05
C ARG A 6 -13.25 -4.54 5.68
N ILE A 7 -11.97 -4.21 5.82
CA ILE A 7 -10.85 -5.12 5.57
C ILE A 7 -9.71 -4.77 6.52
N SER A 8 -9.09 -5.79 7.09
CA SER A 8 -7.92 -5.65 7.96
C SER A 8 -6.64 -5.44 7.16
N ALA A 9 -5.58 -4.95 7.82
CA ALA A 9 -4.26 -4.80 7.19
C ALA A 9 -3.67 -6.15 6.74
N ILE A 10 -3.96 -7.23 7.45
CA ILE A 10 -3.49 -8.57 7.08
C ILE A 10 -4.21 -9.06 5.82
N GLU A 11 -5.53 -8.92 5.73
CA GLU A 11 -6.30 -9.27 4.54
C GLU A 11 -5.88 -8.44 3.32
N GLN A 12 -5.51 -7.17 3.51
CA GLN A 12 -4.91 -6.35 2.45
C GLN A 12 -3.60 -6.97 1.92
N VAL A 13 -2.72 -7.40 2.81
CA VAL A 13 -1.45 -8.06 2.43
C VAL A 13 -1.71 -9.37 1.68
N GLU A 14 -2.67 -10.17 2.13
CA GLU A 14 -3.05 -11.43 1.45
C GLU A 14 -3.62 -11.19 0.05
N PHE A 15 -4.48 -10.19 -0.10
CA PHE A 15 -5.00 -9.76 -1.40
C PHE A 15 -3.86 -9.32 -2.33
N LEU A 16 -2.95 -8.47 -1.85
CA LEU A 16 -1.82 -7.98 -2.64
C LEU A 16 -0.87 -9.10 -3.04
N ARG A 17 -0.61 -10.08 -2.17
CA ARG A 17 0.20 -11.26 -2.51
C ARG A 17 -0.43 -12.04 -3.67
N ARG A 18 -1.74 -12.25 -3.63
CA ARG A 18 -2.46 -12.93 -4.73
C ARG A 18 -2.41 -12.13 -6.02
N LEU A 19 -2.55 -10.80 -5.96
CA LEU A 19 -2.44 -9.92 -7.13
C LEU A 19 -1.02 -9.96 -7.75
N ALA A 20 0.01 -9.86 -6.90
CA ALA A 20 1.42 -9.91 -7.32
C ALA A 20 1.77 -11.26 -7.95
N ASP A 21 1.17 -12.34 -7.46
CA ASP A 21 1.35 -13.70 -7.98
C ASP A 21 0.45 -14.03 -9.20
N GLY A 22 -0.48 -13.15 -9.59
CA GLY A 22 -1.42 -13.44 -10.67
C GLY A 22 -2.53 -14.45 -10.31
N LYS A 23 -2.78 -14.67 -9.02
CA LYS A 23 -3.67 -15.71 -8.47
C LYS A 23 -5.07 -15.21 -8.08
N LEU A 24 -5.46 -14.01 -8.52
CA LEU A 24 -6.85 -13.58 -8.38
C LEU A 24 -7.72 -14.24 -9.47
N PRO A 25 -9.04 -14.41 -9.25
CA PRO A 25 -9.95 -15.02 -10.21
C PRO A 25 -10.32 -14.06 -11.35
N PHE A 26 -9.31 -13.47 -12.00
CA PHE A 26 -9.43 -12.52 -13.12
C PHE A 26 -8.40 -12.86 -14.21
N SER A 27 -8.57 -12.32 -15.41
CA SER A 27 -7.63 -12.57 -16.51
C SER A 27 -6.21 -12.09 -16.18
N GLU A 28 -5.22 -12.79 -16.74
CA GLU A 28 -3.81 -12.45 -16.56
C GLU A 28 -3.50 -11.01 -16.98
N GLY A 29 -3.99 -10.59 -18.15
CA GLY A 29 -3.79 -9.24 -18.67
C GLY A 29 -4.42 -8.15 -17.80
N ALA A 30 -5.57 -8.41 -17.15
CA ALA A 30 -6.15 -7.46 -16.21
C ALA A 30 -5.27 -7.33 -14.96
N GLN A 31 -4.81 -8.45 -14.39
CA GLN A 31 -3.94 -8.42 -13.22
C GLN A 31 -2.58 -7.77 -13.52
N GLU A 32 -2.01 -8.02 -14.70
CA GLU A 32 -0.77 -7.36 -15.14
C GLU A 32 -0.96 -5.84 -15.28
N THR A 33 -2.08 -5.42 -15.88
CA THR A 33 -2.43 -4.00 -15.99
C THR A 33 -2.51 -3.36 -14.61
N VAL A 34 -3.19 -4.00 -13.66
CA VAL A 34 -3.29 -3.51 -12.28
C VAL A 34 -1.92 -3.44 -11.61
N ARG A 35 -1.07 -4.48 -11.73
CA ARG A 35 0.30 -4.43 -11.19
C ARG A 35 1.08 -3.25 -11.74
N ARG A 36 1.02 -2.99 -13.05
CA ARG A 36 1.73 -1.88 -13.70
C ARG A 36 1.27 -0.50 -13.22
N ILE A 37 -0.03 -0.25 -13.09
CA ILE A 37 -0.53 1.06 -12.65
C ILE A 37 -0.23 1.37 -11.19
N THR A 38 0.10 0.36 -10.38
CA THR A 38 0.47 0.56 -8.97
C THR A 38 1.93 0.97 -8.78
N ILE A 39 2.77 0.94 -9.82
CA ILE A 39 4.17 1.37 -9.72
C ILE A 39 4.21 2.87 -9.42
N VAL A 40 4.71 3.23 -8.24
CA VAL A 40 4.88 4.64 -7.81
C VAL A 40 6.33 5.10 -7.90
N GLU A 41 7.28 4.16 -7.89
CA GLU A 41 8.70 4.45 -8.02
C GLU A 41 9.40 3.24 -8.63
N ALA A 42 10.31 3.48 -9.56
CA ALA A 42 11.14 2.44 -10.18
C ALA A 42 12.57 2.96 -10.29
N ALA A 43 13.54 2.15 -9.88
CA ALA A 43 14.96 2.46 -9.96
C ALA A 43 15.76 1.20 -10.33
N PRO A 44 17.05 1.34 -10.67
CA PRO A 44 17.90 0.18 -10.86
C PRO A 44 17.87 -0.72 -9.61
N GLY A 45 17.40 -1.95 -9.78
CA GLY A 45 17.38 -2.99 -8.75
C GLY A 45 16.09 -3.13 -7.95
N TRP A 46 15.17 -2.15 -7.95
CA TRP A 46 13.90 -2.28 -7.24
C TRP A 46 12.73 -1.52 -7.86
N ILE A 47 11.51 -2.01 -7.57
CA ILE A 47 10.24 -1.43 -8.00
C ILE A 47 9.33 -1.32 -6.78
N LEU A 48 8.81 -0.12 -6.50
CA LEU A 48 7.84 0.12 -5.44
C LEU A 48 6.44 0.27 -6.03
N HIS A 49 5.55 -0.61 -5.58
CA HIS A 49 4.13 -0.56 -5.85
C HIS A 49 3.38 0.04 -4.66
N ALA A 50 2.45 0.95 -4.89
CA ALA A 50 1.61 1.50 -3.83
C ALA A 50 0.23 1.95 -4.33
N LYS A 51 -0.75 1.91 -3.43
CA LYS A 51 -2.03 2.60 -3.56
C LYS A 51 -2.40 3.28 -2.25
N THR A 52 -2.82 4.54 -2.33
CA THR A 52 -3.34 5.32 -1.21
C THR A 52 -4.86 5.15 -1.06
N GLY A 53 -5.36 5.25 0.17
CA GLY A 53 -6.78 5.29 0.50
C GLY A 53 -7.06 6.31 1.60
N TRP A 54 -8.24 6.94 1.56
CA TRP A 54 -8.68 7.91 2.55
C TRP A 54 -10.12 7.57 2.91
N ALA A 55 -10.33 7.11 4.14
CA ALA A 55 -11.66 6.93 4.70
C ALA A 55 -11.97 8.15 5.57
N THR A 56 -12.88 9.00 5.10
CA THR A 56 -13.35 10.15 5.85
C THR A 56 -14.37 9.69 6.87
N HIS A 57 -14.14 9.98 8.15
CA HIS A 57 -15.19 9.84 9.15
C HIS A 57 -16.08 11.09 9.08
N GLY A 58 -17.40 10.92 9.13
CA GLY A 58 -18.30 12.06 9.06
C GLY A 58 -18.02 13.03 10.21
N ALA A 59 -18.17 14.35 9.97
CA ALA A 59 -17.91 15.41 10.96
C ALA A 59 -18.64 15.23 12.31
N ALA A 60 -19.64 14.34 12.38
CA ALA A 60 -20.44 14.04 13.57
C ALA A 60 -19.77 13.05 14.54
N ASP A 61 -18.75 12.29 14.11
CA ASP A 61 -18.28 11.13 14.89
C ASP A 61 -17.09 11.45 15.81
N GLY A 62 -16.50 12.66 15.70
CA GLY A 62 -15.33 13.07 16.49
C GLY A 62 -14.08 12.21 16.29
N LYS A 63 -14.07 11.34 15.26
CA LYS A 63 -12.96 10.45 14.92
C LYS A 63 -12.07 11.10 13.87
N ALA A 64 -10.75 10.93 14.02
CA ALA A 64 -9.80 11.29 12.98
C ALA A 64 -10.05 10.46 11.71
N ASP A 65 -9.78 11.03 10.54
CA ASP A 65 -9.85 10.31 9.27
C ASP A 65 -8.83 9.17 9.23
N LEU A 66 -9.15 8.07 8.52
CA LEU A 66 -8.23 6.93 8.42
C LEU A 66 -7.52 6.92 7.06
N GLY A 67 -6.20 7.05 7.11
CA GLY A 67 -5.34 7.10 5.94
C GLY A 67 -4.66 5.78 5.66
N TRP A 68 -4.86 5.20 4.47
CA TRP A 68 -4.22 3.98 4.02
C TRP A 68 -3.10 4.23 3.01
N VAL A 69 -2.05 3.42 3.09
CA VAL A 69 -1.18 3.10 1.97
C VAL A 69 -0.85 1.61 2.01
N VAL A 70 -1.09 0.94 0.89
CA VAL A 70 -0.86 -0.51 0.75
C VAL A 70 -0.02 -0.76 -0.49
N GLY A 71 0.77 -1.81 -0.51
CA GLY A 71 1.63 -2.07 -1.66
C GLY A 71 2.67 -3.16 -1.40
N TRP A 72 3.66 -3.21 -2.29
CA TRP A 72 4.81 -4.07 -2.11
C TRP A 72 6.05 -3.50 -2.80
N LEU A 73 7.21 -3.84 -2.27
CA LEU A 73 8.50 -3.60 -2.90
C LEU A 73 9.00 -4.89 -3.55
N GLU A 74 9.51 -4.80 -4.77
CA GLU A 74 10.23 -5.88 -5.44
C GLU A 74 11.72 -5.53 -5.54
N ARG A 75 12.60 -6.43 -5.09
CA ARG A 75 14.06 -6.31 -5.22
C ARG A 75 14.69 -7.70 -5.24
N ASP A 76 15.61 -7.96 -6.17
CA ASP A 76 16.37 -9.23 -6.26
C ASP A 76 15.48 -10.49 -6.23
N GLY A 77 14.32 -10.46 -6.90
CA GLY A 77 13.35 -11.57 -6.89
C GLY A 77 12.61 -11.79 -5.56
N ARG A 78 12.84 -10.92 -4.56
CA ARG A 78 12.12 -10.91 -3.27
C ARG A 78 11.05 -9.82 -3.28
N ARG A 79 9.96 -10.08 -2.56
CA ARG A 79 8.84 -9.14 -2.39
C ARG A 79 8.57 -8.84 -0.92
N TRP A 80 8.42 -7.57 -0.57
CA TRP A 80 8.01 -7.11 0.76
C TRP A 80 6.64 -6.46 0.66
N PHE A 81 5.62 -7.14 1.17
CA PHE A 81 4.24 -6.65 1.17
C PHE A 81 3.99 -5.84 2.43
N TYR A 82 3.23 -4.75 2.30
CA TYR A 82 2.89 -3.90 3.42
C TYR A 82 1.47 -3.34 3.29
N ALA A 83 0.88 -3.09 4.45
CA ALA A 83 -0.36 -2.36 4.60
C ALA A 83 -0.22 -1.47 5.83
N LEU A 84 -0.25 -0.16 5.63
CA LEU A 84 -0.15 0.85 6.67
C LEU A 84 -1.46 1.63 6.68
N ASN A 85 -2.05 1.76 7.88
CA ASN A 85 -3.04 2.78 8.14
C ASN A 85 -2.58 3.68 9.29
N ILE A 86 -2.97 4.95 9.23
CA ILE A 86 -2.69 5.97 10.25
C ILE A 86 -3.94 6.80 10.48
N ASP A 87 -4.14 7.24 11.72
CA ASP A 87 -5.08 8.31 12.02
C ASP A 87 -4.56 9.63 11.41
N MET A 88 -5.45 10.38 10.79
CA MET A 88 -5.21 11.67 10.13
C MET A 88 -6.10 12.73 10.79
N PRO A 89 -5.75 13.21 12.00
CA PRO A 89 -6.48 14.29 12.66
C PRO A 89 -6.47 15.59 11.84
N ASP A 90 -5.45 15.81 11.01
CA ASP A 90 -5.38 16.91 10.04
C ASP A 90 -5.38 16.34 8.61
N PRO A 91 -6.19 16.87 7.67
CA PRO A 91 -6.11 16.50 6.25
C PRO A 91 -4.70 16.54 5.64
N ALA A 92 -3.80 17.39 6.15
CA ALA A 92 -2.40 17.46 5.74
C ALA A 92 -1.60 16.19 6.09
N ASP A 93 -2.05 15.39 7.06
CA ASP A 93 -1.45 14.11 7.43
C ASP A 93 -1.50 13.09 6.28
N ALA A 94 -2.39 13.30 5.32
CA ALA A 94 -2.48 12.52 4.08
C ALA A 94 -1.14 12.42 3.34
N ALA A 95 -0.29 13.45 3.41
CA ALA A 95 1.02 13.48 2.78
C ALA A 95 2.06 12.59 3.50
N LYS A 96 1.82 12.18 4.74
CA LYS A 96 2.75 11.39 5.57
C LYS A 96 2.76 9.91 5.20
N ARG A 97 1.65 9.39 4.64
CA ARG A 97 1.42 7.95 4.42
C ARG A 97 2.54 7.27 3.61
N LEU A 98 2.81 7.76 2.40
CA LEU A 98 3.80 7.13 1.52
C LEU A 98 5.24 7.29 2.03
N PRO A 99 5.69 8.49 2.48
CA PRO A 99 7.00 8.63 3.11
C PRO A 99 7.21 7.71 4.32
N LEU A 100 6.18 7.54 5.17
CA LEU A 100 6.26 6.66 6.33
C LEU A 100 6.40 5.19 5.94
N ALA A 101 5.59 4.70 4.99
CA ALA A 101 5.72 3.33 4.50
C ALA A 101 7.10 3.07 3.87
N ARG A 102 7.60 4.00 3.05
CA ARG A 102 8.94 3.93 2.46
C ARG A 102 10.02 3.90 3.53
N ARG A 103 9.90 4.73 4.57
CA ARG A 103 10.86 4.77 5.68
C ARG A 103 10.89 3.42 6.43
N LEU A 104 9.73 2.88 6.78
CA LEU A 104 9.64 1.58 7.47
C LEU A 104 10.24 0.43 6.65
N LEU A 105 10.00 0.43 5.32
CA LEU A 105 10.64 -0.53 4.41
C LEU A 105 12.17 -0.37 4.38
N ALA A 106 12.68 0.86 4.43
CA ALA A 106 14.11 1.11 4.50
C ALA A 106 14.71 0.66 5.84
N ASP A 107 14.03 0.90 6.95
CA ASP A 107 14.50 0.52 8.30
C ASP A 107 14.63 -1.02 8.45
N ILE A 108 13.82 -1.80 7.73
CA ILE A 108 13.96 -3.28 7.67
C ILE A 108 14.92 -3.76 6.57
N GLY A 109 15.61 -2.86 5.87
CA GLY A 109 16.58 -3.18 4.82
C GLY A 109 15.98 -3.66 3.49
N ALA A 110 14.69 -3.38 3.23
CA ALA A 110 14.00 -3.85 2.03
C ALA A 110 14.53 -3.19 0.74
N PHE A 111 15.06 -1.98 0.81
CA PHE A 111 15.69 -1.30 -0.34
C PHE A 111 17.15 -1.70 -0.60
N GLY A 112 17.80 -2.33 0.38
CA GLY A 112 19.21 -2.71 0.33
C GLY A 112 20.01 -1.86 1.31
N GLN A 113 21.26 -2.24 1.58
CA GLN A 113 22.14 -1.30 2.26
C GLN A 113 22.40 -0.12 1.34
N ARG A 114 22.39 1.10 1.89
CA ARG A 114 22.98 2.24 1.20
C ARG A 114 24.46 1.91 0.96
N PRO A 115 25.02 2.18 -0.23
CA PRO A 115 26.47 2.24 -0.37
C PRO A 115 27.07 3.26 0.60
#